data_AF-B4NYC3-F1
#
_entry.id   AF-B4NYC3-F1
#
_cell.length_a   1.000
_cell.length_b   1.000
_cell.length_c   1.000
_cell.angle_alpha   90.00
_cell.angle_beta   90.00
_cell.angle_gamma   90.00
#
_symmetry.space_group_name_H-M   'P 1'
#
loop_
_entity.id
_entity.type
_entity.pdbx_description
1 polymer ?
#
loop_
_entity_poly.entity_id
_entity_poly.type
_entity_poly.pdbx_seq_one_letter_code
_entity_poly.pdbx_strand_id
1 'polypeptide(L)'
;MPLIKKFCYCFSLRSGALTIAYVGLTIDVLDSVATIYTESQYCGDILLLWIISTVWNIISEMVLLTALHRDNPHLLPVHLVTCLCGLILEMTNHMWIASLGITDYILMSYAFFLIAYVAADVVVVLSYYQSEI
;
A
#
# COMPACT_ATOMS: atom_id res chain seq x y z
N MET A 1 19.95 -1.54 -18.79
CA MET A 1 18.97 -2.64 -18.69
C MET A 1 19.62 -3.95 -19.14
N PRO A 2 20.21 -4.76 -18.23
CA PRO A 2 19.93 -6.22 -18.32
C PRO A 2 19.94 -7.02 -17.00
N LEU A 3 20.23 -6.44 -15.83
CA LEU A 3 20.39 -7.22 -14.59
C LEU A 3 19.08 -7.80 -14.03
N ILE A 4 17.95 -7.12 -14.22
CA ILE A 4 16.63 -7.56 -13.70
C ILE A 4 16.09 -8.77 -14.49
N LYS A 5 16.43 -8.91 -15.77
CA LYS A 5 15.93 -10.02 -16.62
C LYS A 5 16.40 -11.40 -16.17
N LYS A 6 17.52 -11.51 -15.43
CA LYS A 6 18.07 -12.82 -15.01
C LYS A 6 17.56 -13.33 -13.67
N PHE A 7 17.04 -12.46 -12.80
CA PHE A 7 16.51 -12.88 -11.49
C PHE A 7 15.02 -13.29 -11.53
N CYS A 8 14.27 -12.84 -12.55
CA CYS A 8 12.82 -13.09 -12.69
C CYS A 8 12.44 -14.31 -13.56
N TYR A 9 13.34 -15.26 -13.85
CA TYR A 9 12.98 -16.43 -14.67
C TYR A 9 12.16 -17.50 -13.93
N CYS A 10 12.05 -17.42 -12.59
CA CYS A 10 11.29 -18.40 -11.79
C CYS A 10 10.02 -17.83 -11.13
N PHE A 11 9.78 -16.51 -11.19
CA PHE A 11 8.59 -15.88 -10.61
C PHE A 11 7.81 -15.18 -11.71
N SER A 12 6.57 -15.61 -11.95
CA SER A 12 5.67 -14.89 -12.84
C SER A 12 5.37 -13.51 -12.26
N LEU A 13 5.50 -12.44 -13.07
CA LEU A 13 5.14 -11.07 -12.69
C LEU A 13 3.71 -10.99 -12.17
N ARG A 14 2.79 -11.78 -12.74
CA ARG A 14 1.42 -11.93 -12.25
C ARG A 14 1.35 -12.47 -10.83
N SER A 15 2.20 -13.45 -10.50
CA SER A 15 2.29 -13.99 -9.13
C SER A 15 2.88 -12.95 -8.16
N GLY A 16 3.83 -12.13 -8.62
CA GLY A 16 4.36 -11.00 -7.86
C GLY A 16 3.27 -9.98 -7.55
N ALA A 17 2.51 -9.55 -8.56
CA ALA A 17 1.41 -8.61 -8.40
C ALA A 17 0.28 -9.16 -7.51
N LEU A 18 -0.05 -10.46 -7.62
CA LEU A 18 -0.99 -11.11 -6.70
C LEU A 18 -0.46 -11.14 -5.26
N THR A 19 0.85 -11.37 -5.08
CA THR A 19 1.47 -11.38 -3.75
C THR A 19 1.40 -10.00 -3.12
N ILE A 20 1.72 -8.94 -3.88
CA ILE A 20 1.54 -7.56 -3.45
C ILE A 20 0.10 -7.35 -3.01
N ALA A 21 -0.88 -7.67 -3.86
CA ALA A 21 -2.29 -7.43 -3.54
C ALA A 21 -2.76 -8.07 -2.23
N TYR A 22 -2.35 -9.32 -1.96
CA TYR A 22 -2.71 -10.00 -0.71
C TYR A 22 -1.93 -9.50 0.50
N VAL A 23 -0.66 -9.13 0.33
CA VAL A 23 0.14 -8.53 1.41
C VAL A 23 -0.44 -7.16 1.79
N GLY A 24 -0.81 -6.33 0.81
CA GLY A 24 -1.45 -5.04 1.04
C GLY A 24 -2.76 -5.15 1.82
N LEU A 25 -3.66 -6.04 1.39
CA LEU A 25 -4.88 -6.33 2.15
C LEU A 25 -4.59 -6.81 3.59
N THR A 26 -3.51 -7.56 3.79
CA THR A 26 -3.12 -8.01 5.13
C THR A 26 -2.64 -6.82 5.98
N ILE A 27 -1.88 -5.90 5.40
CA ILE A 27 -1.46 -4.65 6.06
C ILE A 27 -2.69 -3.82 6.42
N ASP A 28 -3.65 -3.64 5.52
CA ASP A 28 -4.88 -2.87 5.77
C ASP A 28 -5.75 -3.47 6.88
N VAL A 29 -5.81 -4.80 6.97
CA VAL A 29 -6.50 -5.49 8.06
C VAL A 29 -5.78 -5.26 9.38
N LEU A 30 -4.44 -5.32 9.39
CA LEU A 30 -3.66 -5.03 10.59
C LEU A 30 -3.81 -3.56 11.02
N ASP A 31 -3.90 -2.62 10.08
CA ASP A 31 -4.15 -1.20 10.38
C ASP A 31 -5.55 -0.94 10.92
N SER A 32 -6.55 -1.62 10.38
CA SER A 32 -7.91 -1.59 10.93
C SER A 32 -7.92 -2.06 12.38
N VAL A 33 -7.20 -3.14 12.67
CA VAL A 33 -7.05 -3.68 14.03
C VAL A 33 -6.29 -2.69 14.92
N ALA A 34 -5.18 -2.13 14.45
CA ALA A 34 -4.38 -1.15 15.18
C ALA A 34 -5.19 0.10 15.54
N THR A 35 -6.02 0.58 14.62
CA THR A 35 -6.90 1.75 14.83
C THR A 35 -7.88 1.50 15.98
N ILE A 36 -8.47 0.30 16.06
CA ILE A 36 -9.38 -0.09 17.16
C ILE A 36 -8.65 -0.12 18.51
N TYR A 37 -7.44 -0.68 18.56
CA TYR A 37 -6.68 -0.78 19.82
C TYR A 37 -6.08 0.55 20.29
N THR A 38 -5.92 1.52 19.38
CA THR A 38 -5.33 2.84 19.67
C THR A 38 -6.37 3.96 19.79
N GLU A 39 -7.67 3.64 19.74
CA GLU A 39 -8.78 4.59 19.83
C GLU A 39 -8.66 5.53 21.05
N SER A 40 -8.23 5.00 22.21
CA SER A 40 -8.09 5.80 23.43
C SER A 40 -6.85 6.68 23.48
N GLN A 41 -5.92 6.53 22.52
CA GLN A 41 -4.61 7.20 22.52
C GLN A 41 -4.58 8.45 21.63
N TYR A 42 -5.43 8.51 20.60
CA TYR A 42 -5.40 9.56 19.59
C TYR A 42 -6.72 10.34 19.54
N CYS A 43 -6.66 11.58 19.06
CA CYS A 43 -7.84 12.40 18.84
C CYS A 43 -8.72 11.84 17.71
N GLY A 44 -10.03 12.13 17.76
CA GLY A 44 -10.99 11.66 16.76
C GLY A 44 -10.65 12.03 15.32
N ASP A 45 -10.04 13.19 15.08
CA ASP A 45 -9.63 13.61 13.72
C ASP A 45 -8.51 12.74 13.13
N ILE A 46 -7.55 12.33 13.97
CA ILE A 46 -6.44 11.43 13.59
C ILE A 46 -6.99 10.05 13.27
N LEU A 47 -7.89 9.54 14.11
CA LEU A 47 -8.55 8.26 13.89
C LEU A 47 -9.41 8.27 12.61
N LEU A 48 -10.14 9.36 12.36
CA LEU A 48 -10.95 9.51 11.16
C LEU A 48 -10.08 9.50 9.90
N LEU A 49 -8.97 10.25 9.88
CA LEU A 49 -8.03 10.23 8.76
C LEU A 49 -7.43 8.84 8.54
N TRP A 50 -7.09 8.13 9.62
CA TRP A 50 -6.57 6.77 9.53
C TRP A 50 -7.59 5.80 8.91
N ILE A 51 -8.85 5.87 9.35
CA ILE A 51 -9.94 5.05 8.78
C ILE A 51 -10.15 5.35 7.30
N ILE A 52 -10.18 6.64 6.92
CA ILE A 52 -10.31 7.05 5.52
C ILE A 52 -9.16 6.47 4.68
N SER A 53 -7.94 6.57 5.19
CA SER A 53 -6.75 6.05 4.54
C SER A 53 -6.81 4.54 4.36
N THR A 54 -7.18 3.80 5.40
CA THR A 54 -7.30 2.34 5.39
C THR A 54 -8.35 1.89 4.37
N VAL A 55 -9.52 2.52 4.37
CA VAL A 55 -10.59 2.23 3.38
C VAL A 55 -10.10 2.51 1.96
N TRP A 56 -9.34 3.59 1.77
CA TRP A 56 -8.80 3.95 0.47
C TRP A 56 -7.78 2.92 -0.05
N ASN A 57 -6.88 2.42 0.80
CA ASN A 57 -5.94 1.36 0.46
C ASN A 57 -6.65 0.04 0.12
N ILE A 58 -7.66 -0.35 0.91
CA ILE A 58 -8.48 -1.54 0.60
C ILE A 58 -9.11 -1.42 -0.80
N ILE A 59 -9.65 -0.25 -1.14
CA ILE A 59 -10.20 -0.01 -2.48
C ILE A 59 -9.11 -0.15 -3.55
N SER A 60 -7.92 0.40 -3.31
CA SER A 60 -6.78 0.27 -4.23
C SER A 60 -6.39 -1.19 -4.47
N GLU A 61 -6.30 -2.00 -3.42
CA GLU A 61 -5.95 -3.42 -3.53
C GLU A 61 -7.05 -4.24 -4.22
N MET A 62 -8.33 -3.88 -4.01
CA MET A 62 -9.45 -4.48 -4.74
C MET A 62 -9.41 -4.15 -6.22
N VAL A 63 -8.95 -2.94 -6.61
CA VAL A 63 -8.70 -2.60 -8.02
C VAL A 63 -7.59 -3.46 -8.60
N LEU A 64 -6.47 -3.66 -7.88
CA LEU A 64 -5.37 -4.53 -8.32
C LEU A 64 -5.83 -5.98 -8.50
N LEU A 65 -6.52 -6.54 -7.51
CA LEU A 65 -7.07 -7.90 -7.61
C LEU A 65 -8.04 -8.03 -8.79
N THR A 66 -8.87 -7.02 -9.02
CA THR A 66 -9.80 -7.01 -10.16
C THR A 66 -9.04 -6.97 -11.48
N ALA A 67 -7.99 -6.16 -11.59
CA ALA A 67 -7.12 -6.10 -12.76
C ALA A 67 -6.49 -7.45 -13.07
N LEU A 68 -6.01 -8.16 -12.03
CA LEU A 68 -5.31 -9.45 -12.15
C LEU A 68 -6.24 -10.64 -12.39
N HIS A 69 -7.45 -10.65 -11.82
CA HIS A 69 -8.41 -11.75 -12.02
C HIS A 69 -9.22 -11.61 -13.30
N ARG A 70 -9.44 -10.38 -13.79
CA ARG A 70 -10.11 -10.14 -15.07
C ARG A 70 -9.16 -9.93 -16.25
N ASP A 71 -7.85 -10.13 -16.02
CA ASP A 71 -6.79 -9.91 -17.03
C ASP A 71 -6.97 -8.57 -17.77
N ASN A 72 -7.25 -7.50 -17.00
CA ASN A 72 -7.53 -6.16 -17.53
C ASN A 72 -6.42 -5.17 -17.12
N PRO A 73 -5.35 -5.02 -17.93
CA PRO A 73 -4.20 -4.19 -17.59
C PRO A 73 -4.53 -2.69 -17.50
N HIS A 74 -5.66 -2.23 -18.08
CA HIS A 74 -6.08 -0.82 -17.99
C HIS A 74 -6.45 -0.36 -16.57
N LEU A 75 -6.69 -1.30 -15.65
CA LEU A 75 -6.95 -1.00 -14.24
C LEU A 75 -5.67 -0.85 -13.41
N LEU A 76 -4.50 -1.31 -13.92
CA LEU A 76 -3.24 -1.21 -13.17
C LEU A 76 -2.80 0.25 -12.92
N PRO A 77 -2.90 1.18 -13.89
CA PRO A 77 -2.64 2.60 -13.60
C PRO A 77 -3.59 3.20 -12.57
N VAL A 78 -4.84 2.72 -12.52
CA VAL A 78 -5.83 3.17 -11.52
C VAL A 78 -5.40 2.73 -10.12
N HIS A 79 -4.95 1.47 -9.98
CA HIS A 79 -4.34 1.00 -8.73
C HIS A 79 -3.11 1.83 -8.35
N LEU A 80 -2.16 2.05 -9.27
CA LEU A 80 -0.95 2.85 -8.98
C LEU A 80 -1.27 4.25 -8.45
N VAL A 81 -2.23 4.94 -9.06
CA VAL A 81 -2.65 6.28 -8.58
C VAL A 81 -3.35 6.19 -7.23
N THR A 82 -4.25 5.23 -7.06
CA THR A 82 -5.01 5.08 -5.80
C THR A 82 -4.10 4.68 -4.64
N CYS A 83 -3.13 3.78 -4.84
CA CYS A 83 -2.15 3.38 -3.82
C CYS A 83 -1.26 4.56 -3.42
N LEU A 84 -0.75 5.34 -4.38
CA LEU A 84 0.03 6.55 -4.07
C LEU A 84 -0.79 7.58 -3.30
N CYS A 85 -2.07 7.78 -3.64
CA CYS A 85 -2.95 8.64 -2.87
C CYS A 85 -3.17 8.11 -1.44
N GLY A 86 -3.30 6.80 -1.27
CA GLY A 86 -3.41 6.16 0.04
C GLY A 86 -2.17 6.40 0.91
N LEU A 87 -0.97 6.17 0.35
CA LEU A 87 0.29 6.47 1.04
C LEU A 87 0.38 7.94 1.48
N ILE A 88 -0.06 8.88 0.64
CA ILE A 88 -0.05 10.31 0.98
C ILE A 88 -0.97 10.58 2.18
N LEU A 89 -2.15 9.94 2.25
CA LEU A 89 -3.07 10.06 3.38
C LEU A 89 -2.45 9.51 4.66
N GLU A 90 -1.81 8.33 4.61
CA GLU A 90 -1.12 7.73 5.76
C GLU A 90 0.02 8.61 6.26
N MET A 91 0.88 9.10 5.35
CA MET A 91 2.00 9.95 5.72
C MET A 91 1.51 11.28 6.30
N THR A 92 0.39 11.81 5.81
CA THR A 92 -0.25 12.98 6.42
C THR A 92 -0.68 12.70 7.86
N ASN A 93 -1.26 11.52 8.11
CA ASN A 93 -1.62 11.09 9.45
C ASN A 93 -0.40 10.96 10.38
N HIS A 94 0.68 10.31 9.90
CA HIS A 94 1.94 10.21 10.65
C HIS A 94 2.56 11.57 10.96
N MET A 95 2.54 12.52 10.01
CA MET A 95 3.01 13.89 10.24
C MET A 95 2.16 14.60 11.29
N TRP A 96 0.84 14.39 11.30
CA TRP A 96 -0.04 14.96 12.32
C TRP A 96 0.29 14.41 13.70
N ILE A 97 0.45 13.09 13.82
CA ILE A 97 0.84 12.45 15.09
C ILE A 97 2.20 12.97 15.57
N ALA A 98 3.19 13.07 14.67
CA ALA A 98 4.50 13.60 15.00
C ALA A 98 4.46 15.08 15.46
N SER A 99 3.51 15.88 14.93
CA SER A 99 3.33 17.28 15.33
C SER A 99 2.88 17.45 16.78
N LEU A 100 2.34 16.40 17.41
CA LEU A 100 1.97 16.38 18.83
C LEU A 100 3.19 16.25 19.76
N GLY A 101 4.41 16.13 19.21
CA GLY A 101 5.65 16.00 19.97
C GLY A 101 5.88 14.62 20.58
N ILE A 102 5.03 13.64 20.26
CA ILE A 102 5.16 12.25 20.71
C ILE A 102 6.11 11.54 19.74
N THR A 103 7.30 11.21 20.20
CA THR A 103 8.28 10.45 19.41
C THR A 103 8.04 8.96 19.61
N ASP A 104 7.40 8.32 18.63
CA ASP A 104 7.17 6.88 18.61
C ASP A 104 8.02 6.21 17.53
N TYR A 105 9.07 5.50 17.96
CA TYR A 105 9.99 4.79 17.06
C TYR A 105 9.33 3.62 16.31
N ILE A 106 8.27 3.04 16.88
CA ILE A 106 7.51 1.95 16.23
C ILE A 106 6.73 2.56 15.07
N LEU A 107 6.01 3.65 15.34
CA LEU A 107 5.25 4.37 14.32
C LEU A 107 6.15 4.90 13.19
N MET A 108 7.34 5.40 13.53
CA MET A 108 8.32 5.84 12.55
C MET A 108 8.83 4.69 11.68
N SER A 109 9.18 3.55 12.30
CA SER A 109 9.62 2.36 11.57
C SER A 109 8.52 1.81 10.66
N TYR A 110 7.27 1.87 11.12
CA TYR A 110 6.10 1.51 10.34
C TYR A 110 5.92 2.39 9.09
N ALA A 111 6.06 3.71 9.22
CA ALA A 111 6.01 4.62 8.09
C ALA A 111 7.10 4.32 7.03
N PHE A 112 8.33 4.00 7.46
CA PHE A 112 9.39 3.56 6.54
C PHE A 112 9.06 2.24 5.84
N PHE A 113 8.47 1.29 6.55
CA PHE A 113 8.02 0.02 5.99
C PHE A 113 6.94 0.25 4.91
N LEU A 114 5.95 1.09 5.18
CA LEU A 114 4.90 1.43 4.21
C LEU A 114 5.46 2.07 2.94
N ILE A 115 6.39 3.02 3.07
CA ILE A 115 7.05 3.64 1.91
C ILE A 115 7.81 2.59 1.09
N ALA A 116 8.54 1.69 1.76
CA ALA A 116 9.28 0.63 1.08
C ALA A 116 8.34 -0.37 0.39
N TYR A 117 7.21 -0.71 1.02
CA TYR A 117 6.17 -1.56 0.45
C TYR A 117 5.58 -0.94 -0.80
N VAL A 118 5.13 0.32 -0.75
CA VAL A 118 4.56 1.03 -1.91
C VAL A 118 5.60 1.19 -3.03
N ALA A 119 6.87 1.41 -2.70
CA ALA A 119 7.93 1.43 -3.71
C ALA A 119 8.08 0.07 -4.41
N ALA A 120 8.01 -1.04 -3.67
CA ALA A 120 8.06 -2.38 -4.23
C ALA A 120 6.83 -2.69 -5.09
N ASP A 121 5.63 -2.34 -4.60
CA ASP A 121 4.38 -2.44 -5.33
C ASP A 121 4.45 -1.72 -6.69
N VAL A 122 4.77 -0.42 -6.68
CA VAL A 122 4.90 0.38 -7.91
C VAL A 122 5.87 -0.28 -8.90
N VAL A 123 7.02 -0.78 -8.44
CA VAL A 123 7.98 -1.46 -9.32
C VAL A 123 7.40 -2.74 -9.91
N VAL A 124 6.75 -3.58 -9.10
CA VAL A 124 6.18 -4.85 -9.54
C VAL A 124 5.01 -4.64 -10.49
N VAL A 125 4.05 -3.78 -10.12
CA VAL A 125 2.85 -3.51 -10.92
C VAL A 125 3.19 -2.77 -12.20
N LEU A 126 4.10 -1.80 -12.19
CA LEU A 126 4.54 -1.12 -13.40
C LEU A 126 5.29 -2.08 -14.34
N SER A 127 6.12 -2.97 -13.79
CA SER A 127 6.81 -4.01 -14.58
C SER A 127 5.82 -4.98 -15.21
N TYR A 128 4.76 -5.35 -14.49
CA TYR A 128 3.69 -6.19 -15.04
C TYR A 128 2.89 -5.46 -16.12
N TYR A 129 2.50 -4.21 -15.88
CA TYR A 129 1.81 -3.37 -16.86
C TYR A 129 2.59 -3.23 -18.17
N GLN A 130 3.90 -2.99 -18.09
CA GLN A 130 4.79 -2.91 -19.25
C GLN A 130 4.99 -4.26 -19.97
N SER A 131 4.70 -5.38 -19.32
CA SER A 131 4.82 -6.70 -19.95
C SER A 131 3.55 -7.15 -20.68
N GLU A 132 2.39 -6.61 -20.30
CA GLU A 132 1.08 -6.95 -20.87
C GLU A 132 0.64 -5.99 -22.00
N ILE A 133 1.35 -4.87 -22.19
CA ILE A 133 1.16 -3.89 -23.29
C ILE A 133 2.25 -4.08 -24.33
#